data_AF-A0A381R3V7-F1
#
_entry.id   AF-A0A381R3V7-F1
#
_cell.length_a   1.000
_cell.length_b   1.000
_cell.length_c   1.000
_cell.angle_alpha   90.00
_cell.angle_beta   90.00
_cell.angle_gamma   90.00
#
_symmetry.space_group_name_H-M   'P 1'
#
loop_
_entity.id
_entity.type
_entity.pdbx_description
1 polymer ?
#
loop_
_entity_poly.entity_id
_entity_poly.type
_entity_poly.pdbx_seq_one_letter_code
_entity_poly.pdbx_strand_id
1 'polypeptide(L)'
;VEQSQKLLWVHYIKEFILSLIGLAILAVLFWYYKFEFTIRLLSIWVFIFNGVLLGYWVWQSNSKSWEKGIVGLYFILVEIIILLGGR
;
A
#
# COMPACT_ATOMS: atom_id res chain seq x y z
N VAL A 1 6.14 -17.97 -26.62
CA VAL A 1 6.14 -18.70 -25.33
C VAL A 1 7.14 -18.11 -24.34
N GLU A 2 8.38 -17.80 -24.73
CA GLU A 2 9.37 -17.16 -23.82
C GLU A 2 8.98 -15.73 -23.37
N GLN A 3 8.38 -14.94 -24.26
CA GLN A 3 8.07 -13.53 -23.98
C GLN A 3 6.94 -13.36 -22.96
N SER A 4 5.96 -14.27 -22.95
CA SER A 4 4.89 -14.29 -21.95
C SER A 4 5.38 -14.77 -20.58
N GLN A 5 6.29 -15.74 -20.54
CA GLN A 5 6.88 -16.19 -19.27
C GLN A 5 7.72 -15.09 -18.61
N LYS A 6 8.56 -14.37 -19.37
CA LYS A 6 9.33 -13.24 -18.84
C LYS A 6 8.43 -12.13 -18.26
N LEU A 7 7.30 -11.85 -18.91
CA LEU A 7 6.35 -10.82 -18.46
C LEU A 7 5.63 -11.25 -17.17
N LEU A 8 5.31 -12.54 -17.03
CA LEU A 8 4.78 -13.12 -15.80
C LEU A 8 5.79 -13.04 -14.64
N TRP A 9 7.06 -13.39 -14.88
CA TRP A 9 8.10 -13.29 -13.85
C TRP A 9 8.27 -11.86 -13.34
N VAL A 10 8.25 -10.88 -14.24
CA VAL A 10 8.32 -9.45 -13.86
C VAL A 10 7.12 -9.04 -13.00
N HIS A 11 5.92 -9.53 -13.31
CA HIS A 11 4.73 -9.26 -12.51
C HIS A 11 4.88 -9.82 -11.08
N TYR A 12 5.27 -11.08 -10.93
CA TYR A 12 5.49 -11.69 -9.62
C TYR A 12 6.59 -11.01 -8.81
N ILE A 13 7.68 -10.60 -9.45
CA ILE A 13 8.76 -9.86 -8.77
C ILE A 13 8.24 -8.51 -8.25
N LYS A 14 7.45 -7.80 -9.04
CA LYS A 14 6.85 -6.52 -8.61
C LYS A 14 5.94 -6.71 -7.41
N GLU A 15 5.06 -7.71 -7.43
CA GLU A 15 4.18 -8.02 -6.30
C GLU A 15 4.96 -8.45 -5.05
N PHE A 16 6.03 -9.23 -5.25
CA PHE A 16 6.91 -9.64 -4.16
C PHE A 16 7.60 -8.44 -3.50
N ILE A 17 8.15 -7.52 -4.29
CA ILE A 17 8.76 -6.27 -3.78
C ILE A 17 7.71 -5.43 -3.05
N LEU A 18 6.49 -5.32 -3.57
CA LEU A 18 5.40 -4.58 -2.93
C LEU A 18 5.06 -5.17 -1.56
N SER A 19 5.00 -6.50 -1.46
CA SER A 19 4.79 -7.21 -0.20
C SER A 19 5.93 -7.00 0.79
N LEU A 20 7.19 -7.05 0.32
CA LEU A 20 8.37 -6.75 1.14
C LEU A 20 8.34 -5.31 1.69
N ILE A 21 7.90 -4.34 0.89
CA ILE A 21 7.76 -2.95 1.35
C ILE A 21 6.72 -2.88 2.49
N GLY A 22 5.58 -3.56 2.34
CA GLY A 22 4.56 -3.65 3.39
C GLY A 22 5.11 -4.24 4.69
N LEU A 23 5.86 -5.35 4.59
CA LEU A 23 6.49 -5.98 5.75
C LEU A 23 7.59 -5.12 6.37
N ALA A 24 8.39 -4.42 5.56
CA ALA A 24 9.41 -3.50 6.04
C ALA A 24 8.81 -2.32 6.82
N ILE A 25 7.72 -1.73 6.32
CA ILE A 25 6.98 -0.67 7.03
C ILE A 25 6.45 -1.21 8.35
N LEU A 26 5.86 -2.42 8.36
CA LEU A 26 5.38 -3.06 9.58
C LEU A 26 6.51 -3.25 10.59
N ALA A 27 7.66 -3.77 10.16
CA ALA A 27 8.81 -4.02 11.03
C ALA A 27 9.35 -2.72 11.65
N VAL A 28 9.46 -1.65 10.87
CA VAL A 28 9.88 -0.32 11.36
C VAL A 28 8.87 0.23 12.37
N LEU A 29 7.57 0.14 12.09
CA LEU A 29 6.52 0.55 13.03
C LEU A 29 6.57 -0.28 14.31
N PHE A 30 6.74 -1.60 14.18
CA PHE A 30 6.80 -2.50 15.32
C PHE A 30 7.98 -2.21 16.23
N TRP A 31 9.15 -1.89 15.65
CA TRP A 31 10.29 -1.38 16.42
C TRP A 31 9.95 -0.04 17.10
N TYR A 32 9.41 0.93 16.37
CA TYR A 32 9.07 2.24 16.94
C TYR A 32 8.10 2.15 18.13
N TYR A 33 7.15 1.21 18.08
CA TYR A 33 6.19 0.91 19.15
C TYR A 33 6.71 -0.08 20.20
N LYS A 34 8.03 -0.32 20.26
CA LYS A 34 8.66 -1.23 21.24
C LYS A 34 8.08 -2.65 21.25
N PHE A 35 7.68 -3.15 20.08
CA PHE A 35 7.09 -4.47 19.89
C PHE A 35 5.72 -4.65 20.59
N GLU A 36 5.07 -3.55 20.98
CA GLU A 36 3.68 -3.58 21.45
C GLU A 36 2.73 -3.66 20.27
N PHE A 37 2.07 -4.81 20.14
CA PHE A 37 1.06 -5.00 19.11
C PHE A 37 -0.26 -4.38 19.55
N THR A 38 -0.66 -3.30 18.88
CA THR A 38 -1.89 -2.57 19.16
C THR A 38 -2.69 -2.32 17.89
N ILE A 39 -4.02 -2.20 18.02
CA ILE A 39 -4.92 -1.87 16.91
C ILE A 39 -4.48 -0.57 16.25
N ARG A 40 -4.00 0.41 17.03
CA ARG A 40 -3.49 1.68 16.50
C ARG A 40 -2.29 1.49 15.58
N LEU A 41 -1.39 0.55 15.89
CA LEU A 41 -0.23 0.25 15.06
C LEU A 41 -0.66 -0.38 13.75
N LEU A 42 -1.59 -1.34 13.81
CA LEU A 42 -2.19 -1.92 12.61
C LEU A 42 -2.89 -0.87 11.74
N SER A 43 -3.68 0.03 12.33
CA SER A 43 -4.34 1.12 11.59
C SER A 43 -3.32 2.03 10.89
N ILE A 44 -2.22 2.39 11.55
CA ILE A 44 -1.15 3.19 10.95
C ILE A 44 -0.43 2.40 9.85
N TRP A 45 -0.17 1.12 10.07
CA TRP A 45 0.46 0.27 9.06
C TRP A 45 -0.41 0.14 7.80
N VAL A 46 -1.70 -0.15 7.97
CA VAL A 46 -2.68 -0.21 6.86
C VAL A 46 -2.73 1.12 6.12
N PHE A 47 -2.78 2.24 6.85
CA PHE A 47 -2.78 3.58 6.25
C PHE A 47 -1.56 3.83 5.36
N ILE A 48 -0.37 3.59 5.89
CA ILE A 48 0.87 3.83 5.15
C ILE A 48 0.97 2.87 3.96
N PHE A 49 0.67 1.59 4.18
CA PHE A 49 0.79 0.58 3.14
C PHE A 49 -0.22 0.81 2.01
N ASN A 50 -1.47 1.15 2.30
CA ASN A 50 -2.43 1.49 1.26
C ASN A 50 -2.01 2.74 0.48
N GLY A 51 -1.36 3.72 1.12
CA GLY A 51 -0.78 4.87 0.42
C GLY A 51 0.27 4.45 -0.61
N VAL A 52 1.12 3.49 -0.26
CA VAL A 52 2.10 2.88 -1.19
C VAL A 52 1.38 2.14 -2.33
N LEU A 53 0.35 1.34 -2.01
CA LEU A 53 -0.44 0.62 -3.02
C LEU A 53 -1.11 1.59 -4.00
N LEU A 54 -1.71 2.67 -3.49
CA LEU A 54 -2.32 3.70 -4.32
C LEU A 54 -1.27 4.38 -5.20
N GLY A 55 -0.13 4.79 -4.64
CA GLY A 55 0.97 5.39 -5.41
C GLY A 55 1.46 4.47 -6.53
N TYR A 56 1.64 3.19 -6.23
CA TYR A 56 2.00 2.17 -7.22
C TYR A 56 0.93 2.01 -8.31
N TRP A 57 -0.35 1.97 -7.93
CA TRP A 57 -1.45 1.89 -8.88
C TRP A 57 -1.51 3.13 -9.77
N VAL A 58 -1.39 4.34 -9.19
CA VAL A 58 -1.37 5.62 -9.92
C VAL A 58 -0.22 5.66 -10.93
N TRP A 59 0.94 5.13 -10.56
CA TRP A 59 2.12 5.04 -11.43
C TRP A 59 1.90 4.08 -12.61
N GLN A 60 1.36 2.89 -12.35
CA GLN A 60 1.18 1.85 -13.38
C GLN A 60 -0.07 2.09 -14.25
N SER A 61 -1.04 2.84 -13.74
CA SER A 61 -2.32 3.12 -14.38
C SER A 61 -2.19 4.04 -15.59
N ASN A 62 -2.83 3.64 -16.70
CA ASN A 62 -3.02 4.49 -17.88
C ASN A 62 -4.31 5.33 -17.82
N SER A 63 -4.94 5.42 -16.64
CA SER A 63 -6.14 6.23 -16.40
C SER A 63 -5.85 7.72 -16.57
N LYS A 64 -6.91 8.48 -16.89
CA LYS A 64 -6.81 9.93 -17.01
C LYS A 64 -6.50 10.56 -15.64
N SER A 65 -5.82 11.70 -15.64
CA SER A 65 -5.42 12.39 -14.39
C SER A 65 -6.61 12.74 -13.49
N TRP A 66 -7.79 13.03 -14.04
CA TRP A 66 -8.99 13.32 -13.25
C TRP A 66 -9.56 12.07 -12.56
N GLU A 67 -9.50 10.89 -13.18
CA GLU A 67 -9.92 9.62 -12.57
C GLU A 67 -9.00 9.27 -11.39
N LYS A 68 -7.70 9.47 -11.57
CA LYS A 68 -6.70 9.33 -10.51
C LYS A 68 -6.97 10.28 -9.35
N GLY A 69 -7.41 11.52 -9.66
CA GLY A 69 -7.83 12.50 -8.66
C GLY A 69 -9.03 12.03 -7.82
N ILE A 70 -10.07 11.47 -8.46
CA ILE A 70 -11.25 10.95 -7.75
C ILE A 70 -10.88 9.78 -6.84
N VAL A 71 -10.09 8.82 -7.34
CA VAL A 71 -9.63 7.67 -6.54
C VAL A 71 -8.76 8.16 -5.37
N GLY A 72 -7.91 9.17 -5.59
CA GLY A 72 -7.13 9.78 -4.52
C GLY A 72 -7.98 10.46 -3.44
N LEU A 73 -9.05 11.17 -3.83
CA LEU A 73 -10.00 11.75 -2.87
C LEU A 73 -10.74 10.67 -2.09
N TYR A 74 -11.22 9.63 -2.76
CA TYR A 74 -11.87 8.49 -2.11
C TYR A 74 -10.93 7.83 -1.10
N PHE A 75 -9.67 7.64 -1.50
CA PHE A 75 -8.64 7.09 -0.63
C PHE A 75 -8.46 7.91 0.65
N ILE A 76 -8.29 9.23 0.54
CA ILE A 76 -8.14 10.11 1.71
C ILE A 76 -9.34 9.99 2.64
N LEU A 77 -10.57 9.91 2.11
CA LEU A 77 -11.77 9.75 2.92
C LEU A 77 -11.79 8.42 3.69
N VAL A 78 -11.46 7.31 3.02
CA VAL A 78 -11.39 5.99 3.64
C VAL A 78 -10.31 5.96 4.72
N GLU A 79 -9.16 6.55 4.45
CA GLU A 79 -8.03 6.57 5.38
C GLU A 79 -8.32 7.38 6.65
N ILE A 80 -9.04 8.50 6.52
CA ILE A 80 -9.52 9.26 7.68
C ILE A 80 -10.42 8.39 8.57
N ILE A 81 -11.31 7.58 7.97
CA ILE A 81 -12.18 6.66 8.71
C ILE A 81 -11.37 5.58 9.43
N ILE A 82 -10.38 4.98 8.76
CA ILE A 82 -9.50 3.96 9.35
C ILE A 82 -8.73 4.53 10.55
N LEU A 83 -8.18 5.73 10.42
CA LEU A 83 -7.45 6.40 11.50
C LEU A 83 -8.36 6.80 12.67
N LEU A 84 -9.61 7.18 12.42
CA LEU A 84 -10.58 7.50 13.46
C LEU A 84 -11.12 6.25 14.16
N GLY A 85 -11.30 5.15 13.43
CA GLY A 85 -11.78 3.87 13.98
C GLY A 85 -10.72 3.10 14.78
N GLY A 86 -9.43 3.41 14.60
CA GLY A 86 -8.33 2.85 15.39
C GLY A 86 -8.02 3.56 16.71
N ARG A 87 -8.90 4.48 17.15
CA ARG A 87 -8.80 5.19 18.44
C ARG A 87 -9.40 4.39 19.59
#